data_AF-A0A7S3V9E5-F1
#
_entry.id   AF-A0A7S3V9E5-F1
#
_cell.length_a   1.000
_cell.length_b   1.000
_cell.length_c   1.000
_cell.angle_alpha   90.00
_cell.angle_beta   90.00
_cell.angle_gamma   90.00
#
_symmetry.space_group_name_H-M   'P 1'
#
loop_
_entity.id
_entity.type
_entity.pdbx_description
1 polymer ?
#
loop_
_entity_poly.entity_id
_entity_poly.type
_entity_poly.pdbx_seq_one_letter_code
_entity_poly.pdbx_strand_id
1 'polypeptide(L)'
;MTKTESKDKPSIEAALGKYCKKKDNGPRERKICYYIDPIKRDVAHPISLGMSSKKVCERMNKSNPEICTVKFPVKTEKMEKKDIKKLRVKQLKAILADRGVECNGCLEKDEFIAMVQATEHLASIDEL
;
A
#
# COMPACT_ATOMS: atom_id res chain seq x y z
N MET A 1 8.64 -2.77 -19.07
CA MET A 1 8.99 -4.19 -19.14
C MET A 1 8.14 -4.81 -20.25
N THR A 2 8.77 -5.48 -21.20
CA THR A 2 8.12 -6.12 -22.35
C THR A 2 7.60 -7.52 -22.00
N LYS A 3 6.70 -8.08 -22.81
CA LYS A 3 6.11 -9.42 -22.59
C LYS A 3 7.16 -10.54 -22.58
N THR A 4 8.30 -10.33 -23.27
CA THR A 4 9.43 -11.26 -23.30
C THR A 4 10.25 -11.17 -22.02
N GLU A 5 10.55 -9.96 -21.55
CA GLU A 5 11.26 -9.74 -20.27
C GLU A 5 10.47 -10.29 -19.08
N SER A 6 9.14 -10.23 -19.11
CA SER A 6 8.27 -10.77 -18.04
C SER A 6 8.30 -12.29 -17.91
N LYS A 7 8.98 -13.00 -18.82
CA LYS A 7 9.20 -14.46 -18.77
C LYS A 7 10.63 -14.82 -18.36
N ASP A 8 11.52 -13.84 -18.26
CA ASP A 8 12.92 -14.03 -17.89
C ASP A 8 13.12 -13.72 -16.41
N LYS A 9 13.49 -14.74 -15.62
CA LYS A 9 13.67 -14.60 -14.17
C LYS A 9 14.72 -13.55 -13.79
N PRO A 10 15.94 -13.53 -14.38
CA PRO A 10 16.93 -12.49 -14.13
C PRO A 10 16.42 -11.07 -14.40
N SER A 11 15.67 -10.88 -15.49
CA SER A 11 15.09 -9.58 -15.85
C SER A 11 14.06 -9.10 -14.82
N ILE A 12 13.22 -10.01 -14.30
CA ILE A 12 12.26 -9.67 -13.23
C ILE A 12 12.99 -9.32 -11.93
N GLU A 13 14.01 -10.09 -11.54
CA GLU A 13 14.83 -9.79 -10.35
C GLU A 13 15.51 -8.42 -10.46
N ALA A 14 16.11 -8.13 -11.62
CA ALA A 14 16.75 -6.85 -11.89
C ALA A 14 15.73 -5.69 -11.85
N ALA A 15 14.53 -5.90 -12.41
CA ALA A 15 13.46 -4.91 -12.37
C ALA A 15 12.99 -4.62 -10.93
N LEU A 16 12.80 -5.67 -10.11
CA LEU A 16 12.44 -5.53 -8.70
C LEU A 16 13.54 -4.79 -7.91
N GLY A 17 14.80 -5.19 -8.10
CA GLY A 17 15.92 -4.52 -7.44
C GLY A 17 16.09 -3.06 -7.87
N LYS A 18 15.89 -2.76 -9.16
CA LYS A 18 15.92 -1.38 -9.67
C LYS A 18 14.77 -0.55 -9.10
N TYR A 19 13.57 -1.11 -9.03
CA TYR A 19 12.41 -0.46 -8.43
C TYR A 19 12.67 -0.13 -6.95
N CYS A 20 13.16 -1.10 -6.18
CA CYS A 20 13.41 -0.90 -4.74
C CYS A 20 14.55 0.06 -4.41
N LYS A 21 15.44 0.36 -5.38
CA LYS A 21 16.52 1.35 -5.25
C LYS A 21 16.11 2.77 -5.67
N LYS A 22 14.90 2.98 -6.20
CA LYS A 22 14.43 4.32 -6.55
C LYS A 22 14.30 5.17 -5.29
N LYS A 23 14.91 6.36 -5.31
CA LYS A 23 14.84 7.34 -4.20
C LYS A 23 13.45 7.95 -4.04
N ASP A 24 12.69 7.97 -5.13
CA ASP A 24 11.34 8.54 -5.21
C ASP A 24 10.26 7.62 -4.60
N ASN A 25 10.60 6.37 -4.28
CA ASN A 25 9.68 5.45 -3.63
C ASN A 25 9.18 6.05 -2.31
N GLY A 26 7.86 6.09 -2.14
CA GLY A 26 7.23 6.54 -0.91
C GLY A 26 7.57 5.64 0.29
N PRO A 27 7.24 6.07 1.52
CA PRO A 27 7.42 5.26 2.72
C PRO A 27 6.85 3.84 2.61
N ARG A 28 5.76 3.68 1.86
CA ARG A 28 5.08 2.39 1.63
C ARG A 28 5.89 1.47 0.74
N GLU A 29 6.29 1.93 -0.44
CA GLU A 29 7.11 1.15 -1.38
C GLU A 29 8.44 0.77 -0.73
N ARG A 30 9.04 1.67 0.07
CA ARG A 30 10.24 1.35 0.87
C ARG A 30 9.98 0.22 1.85
N LYS A 31 8.84 0.23 2.56
CA LYS A 31 8.45 -0.85 3.48
C LYS A 31 8.17 -2.17 2.76
N ILE A 32 7.51 -2.15 1.60
CA ILE A 32 7.32 -3.35 0.77
C ILE A 32 8.67 -3.89 0.29
N CYS A 33 9.55 -3.01 -0.18
CA CYS A 33 10.88 -3.36 -0.66
C CYS A 33 11.78 -3.96 0.43
N TYR A 34 11.64 -3.52 1.69
CA TYR A 34 12.32 -4.15 2.82
C TYR A 34 12.00 -5.65 2.93
N TYR A 35 10.74 -6.04 2.69
CA TYR A 35 10.32 -7.44 2.71
C TYR A 35 10.59 -8.19 1.41
N ILE A 36 10.43 -7.53 0.24
CA ILE A 36 10.54 -8.17 -1.08
C ILE A 36 11.99 -8.31 -1.53
N ASP A 37 12.86 -7.31 -1.31
CA ASP A 37 14.21 -7.32 -1.88
C ASP A 37 15.06 -8.54 -1.45
N PRO A 38 14.99 -9.03 -0.20
CA PRO A 38 15.68 -10.25 0.21
C PRO A 38 15.18 -11.51 -0.51
N ILE A 39 13.89 -11.56 -0.84
CA ILE A 39 13.20 -12.73 -1.44
C ILE A 39 12.87 -12.54 -2.92
N LYS A 40 13.46 -11.54 -3.59
CA LYS A 40 13.10 -11.19 -4.98
C LYS A 40 13.21 -12.34 -5.97
N ARG A 41 14.06 -13.34 -5.70
CA ARG A 41 14.17 -14.58 -6.49
C ARG A 41 12.92 -15.45 -6.43
N ASP A 42 12.33 -15.56 -5.24
CA ASP A 42 11.11 -16.35 -4.97
C ASP A 42 9.86 -15.63 -5.46
N VAL A 43 9.93 -14.30 -5.59
CA VAL A 43 8.91 -13.48 -6.24
C VAL A 43 9.03 -13.57 -7.77
N ALA A 44 10.24 -13.50 -8.31
CA ALA A 44 10.50 -13.51 -9.75
C ALA A 44 10.15 -14.84 -10.42
N HIS A 45 10.46 -15.96 -9.76
CA HIS A 45 10.25 -17.29 -10.34
C HIS A 45 8.77 -17.60 -10.70
N PRO A 46 7.77 -17.43 -9.82
CA PRO A 46 6.38 -17.67 -10.19
C PRO A 46 5.89 -16.70 -11.27
N ILE A 47 6.38 -15.45 -11.28
CA ILE A 47 6.03 -14.46 -12.30
C ILE A 47 6.56 -14.89 -13.67
N SER A 48 7.80 -15.40 -13.75
CA SER A 48 8.38 -15.88 -15.01
C SER A 48 7.61 -17.06 -15.60
N LEU A 49 6.94 -17.84 -14.75
CA LEU A 49 6.04 -18.94 -15.13
C LEU A 49 4.61 -18.48 -15.50
N GLY A 50 4.35 -17.17 -15.52
CA GLY A 50 3.05 -16.60 -15.86
C GLY A 50 2.05 -16.52 -14.70
N MET A 51 2.49 -16.70 -13.45
CA MET A 51 1.64 -16.45 -12.30
C MET A 51 1.32 -14.95 -12.19
N SER A 52 0.05 -14.61 -11.99
CA SER A 52 -0.35 -13.22 -11.81
C SER A 52 0.17 -12.64 -10.50
N SER A 53 0.44 -11.34 -10.47
CA SER A 53 0.94 -10.64 -9.28
C SER A 53 0.05 -10.83 -8.05
N LYS A 54 -1.27 -10.97 -8.24
CA LYS A 54 -2.23 -11.25 -7.16
C LYS A 54 -1.93 -12.60 -6.50
N LYS A 55 -1.79 -13.67 -7.28
CA LYS A 55 -1.50 -15.02 -6.75
C LYS A 55 -0.12 -15.10 -6.10
N VAL A 56 0.85 -14.35 -6.63
CA VAL A 56 2.18 -14.22 -6.01
C VAL A 56 2.06 -13.55 -4.64
N CYS A 57 1.31 -12.45 -4.53
CA CYS A 57 1.05 -11.78 -3.25
C CYS A 57 0.37 -12.71 -2.23
N GLU A 58 -0.65 -13.48 -2.66
CA GLU A 58 -1.33 -14.47 -1.79
C GLU A 58 -0.36 -15.55 -1.29
N ARG A 59 0.58 -15.99 -2.13
CA ARG A 59 1.65 -16.92 -1.73
C ARG A 59 2.62 -16.27 -0.75
N MET A 60 3.07 -15.04 -1.01
CA MET A 60 3.98 -14.31 -0.13
C MET A 60 3.35 -14.09 1.25
N ASN A 61 2.06 -13.79 1.33
CA ASN A 61 1.33 -13.63 2.59
C ASN A 61 1.39 -14.89 3.48
N LYS A 62 1.38 -16.09 2.87
CA LYS A 62 1.51 -17.34 3.63
C LYS A 62 2.91 -17.53 4.21
N SER A 63 3.94 -17.03 3.53
CA SER A 63 5.34 -17.17 3.97
C SER A 63 5.74 -16.06 4.95
N ASN A 64 5.34 -14.82 4.67
CA ASN A 64 5.73 -13.61 5.39
C ASN A 64 4.50 -12.71 5.54
N PRO A 65 3.62 -12.95 6.52
CA PRO A 65 2.35 -12.22 6.66
C PRO A 65 2.55 -10.72 6.93
N GLU A 66 3.73 -10.33 7.43
CA GLU A 66 4.10 -8.93 7.67
C GLU A 66 4.04 -8.08 6.40
N ILE A 67 4.27 -8.66 5.21
CA ILE A 67 4.19 -7.92 3.94
C ILE A 67 2.79 -7.36 3.69
N CYS A 68 1.74 -8.06 4.14
CA CYS A 68 0.34 -7.66 4.00
C CYS A 68 -0.12 -6.67 5.08
N THR A 69 0.76 -6.33 6.04
CA THR A 69 0.48 -5.25 7.00
C THR A 69 0.69 -3.87 6.37
N VAL A 70 1.39 -3.80 5.24
CA VAL A 70 1.52 -2.56 4.47
C VAL A 70 0.21 -2.29 3.74
N LYS A 71 -0.61 -1.40 4.31
CA LYS A 71 -1.90 -1.01 3.73
C LYS A 71 -1.76 0.29 2.96
N PHE A 72 -2.52 0.40 1.87
CA PHE A 72 -2.69 1.66 1.18
C PHE A 72 -3.59 2.56 2.03
N PRO A 73 -3.22 3.84 2.24
CA PRO A 73 -4.12 4.86 2.75
C PRO A 73 -5.41 4.87 1.95
N VAL A 74 -6.51 5.01 2.68
CA VAL A 74 -7.82 5.19 2.05
C VAL A 74 -7.81 6.57 1.39
N LYS A 75 -7.88 6.60 0.06
CA LYS A 75 -7.97 7.85 -0.71
C LYS A 75 -9.30 8.52 -0.42
N THR A 76 -9.28 9.62 0.34
CA THR A 76 -10.48 10.38 0.72
C THR A 76 -10.73 11.61 -0.14
N GLU A 77 -9.72 12.06 -0.88
CA GLU A 77 -9.71 13.26 -1.75
C GLU A 77 -10.84 13.31 -2.79
N LYS A 78 -11.38 12.16 -3.20
CA LYS A 78 -12.53 12.06 -4.13
C LYS A 78 -13.82 11.57 -3.45
N MET A 79 -13.82 11.41 -2.13
CA MET A 79 -14.97 10.91 -1.40
C MET A 79 -15.89 12.06 -1.00
N GLU A 80 -17.17 11.97 -1.33
CA GLU A 80 -18.16 12.90 -0.78
C GLU A 80 -18.36 12.65 0.72
N LYS A 81 -18.83 13.66 1.47
CA LYS A 81 -19.12 13.54 2.91
C LYS A 81 -20.01 12.34 3.26
N LYS A 82 -20.96 12.01 2.38
CA LYS A 82 -21.86 10.85 2.52
C LYS A 82 -21.13 9.51 2.48
N ASP A 83 -20.00 9.44 1.76
CA ASP A 83 -19.21 8.21 1.64
C ASP A 83 -18.26 8.04 2.82
N ILE A 84 -17.74 9.15 3.37
CA ILE A 84 -16.98 9.13 4.63
C ILE A 84 -17.86 8.60 5.78
N LYS A 85 -19.15 8.97 5.82
CA LYS A 85 -20.12 8.45 6.81
C LYS A 85 -20.29 6.93 6.76
N LYS A 86 -20.10 6.30 5.60
CA LYS A 86 -20.20 4.84 5.43
C LYS A 86 -19.00 4.09 6.00
N LEU A 87 -17.87 4.76 6.21
CA LEU A 87 -16.67 4.14 6.76
C LEU A 87 -16.88 3.73 8.23
N ARG A 88 -16.23 2.64 8.65
CA ARG A 88 -16.20 2.22 10.05
C ARG A 88 -15.21 3.09 10.83
N VAL A 89 -15.40 3.23 12.15
CA VAL A 89 -14.48 3.98 13.03
C VAL A 89 -13.02 3.55 12.85
N LYS A 90 -12.76 2.25 12.69
CA LYS A 90 -11.41 1.72 12.43
C LYS A 90 -10.78 2.28 11.14
N GLN A 91 -11.58 2.48 10.09
CA GLN A 91 -11.11 3.07 8.82
C GLN A 91 -10.86 4.56 8.97
N LEU A 92 -11.74 5.28 9.69
CA LEU A 92 -11.57 6.70 9.99
C LEU A 92 -10.29 6.94 10.79
N LYS A 93 -10.04 6.13 11.83
CA LYS A 93 -8.78 6.17 12.60
C LYS A 93 -7.55 5.90 11.74
N ALA A 94 -7.63 4.95 10.80
CA ALA A 94 -6.53 4.67 9.88
C ALA A 94 -6.25 5.87 8.96
N ILE A 95 -7.28 6.51 8.41
CA ILE A 95 -7.13 7.74 7.61
C ILE A 95 -6.42 8.84 8.39
N LEU A 96 -6.82 9.07 9.64
CA LEU A 96 -6.20 10.08 10.50
C LEU A 96 -4.73 9.73 10.79
N ALA A 97 -4.45 8.48 11.14
CA ALA A 97 -3.08 8.00 11.38
C ALA A 97 -2.19 8.13 10.14
N ASP A 98 -2.72 7.82 8.94
CA ASP A 98 -2.00 7.98 7.67
C ASP A 98 -1.67 9.45 7.38
N ARG A 99 -2.49 10.38 7.86
CA ARG A 99 -2.25 11.83 7.80
C ARG A 99 -1.37 12.36 8.95
N GLY A 100 -0.92 11.49 9.86
CA GLY A 100 -0.18 11.88 11.05
C GLY A 100 -1.02 12.63 12.10
N VAL A 101 -2.35 12.51 12.03
CA VAL A 101 -3.30 13.16 12.92
C VAL A 101 -3.82 12.14 13.93
N GLU A 102 -3.80 12.49 15.21
CA GLU A 102 -4.45 11.74 16.26
C GLU A 102 -5.66 12.53 16.77
N CYS A 103 -6.84 11.90 16.84
CA CYS A 103 -7.99 12.56 17.47
C CYS A 103 -8.01 12.26 18.97
N ASN A 104 -7.40 13.15 19.74
CA ASN A 104 -7.44 13.12 21.20
C ASN A 104 -8.83 13.58 21.69
N GLY A 105 -9.63 12.66 22.24
CA GLY A 105 -10.95 12.96 22.79
C GLY A 105 -12.16 12.58 21.91
N CYS A 106 -11.96 12.08 20.68
CA CYS A 106 -13.07 11.53 19.88
C CYS A 106 -13.66 10.28 20.56
N LEU A 107 -14.91 10.35 21.02
CA LEU A 107 -15.66 9.24 21.61
C LEU A 107 -16.68 8.68 20.63
N GLU A 108 -17.31 9.55 19.86
CA GLU A 108 -18.37 9.22 18.92
C GLU A 108 -17.87 9.17 17.46
N LYS A 109 -18.59 8.43 16.62
CA LYS A 109 -18.22 8.24 15.21
C LYS A 109 -18.21 9.57 14.44
N ASP A 110 -19.16 10.46 14.72
CA ASP A 110 -19.30 11.74 14.03
C ASP A 110 -18.11 12.68 14.29
N GLU A 111 -17.47 12.59 15.47
CA GLU A 111 -16.25 13.34 15.78
C GLU A 111 -15.07 12.88 14.91
N PHE A 112 -14.91 11.56 14.71
CA PHE A 112 -13.91 11.03 13.77
C PHE A 112 -14.18 11.48 12.33
N ILE A 113 -15.45 11.55 11.91
CA ILE A 113 -15.84 12.02 10.58
C ILE A 113 -15.49 13.50 10.42
N ALA A 114 -15.81 14.32 11.41
CA ALA A 114 -15.49 15.75 11.41
C ALA A 114 -13.98 15.98 11.33
N MET A 115 -13.18 15.24 12.10
CA MET A 115 -11.72 15.31 12.06
C MET A 115 -11.17 14.89 10.70
N VAL A 116 -11.71 13.84 10.09
CA VAL A 116 -11.33 13.39 8.74
C VAL A 116 -11.68 14.45 7.68
N GLN A 117 -12.76 15.19 7.83
CA GLN A 117 -13.09 16.29 6.90
C GLN A 117 -12.17 17.49 7.11
N ALA A 118 -11.91 17.87 8.36
CA ALA A 118 -11.05 19.02 8.68
C ALA A 118 -9.60 18.82 8.17
N THR A 119 -9.13 17.58 8.16
CA THR A 119 -7.75 17.21 7.75
C THR A 119 -7.67 16.66 6.33
N GLU A 120 -8.69 16.90 5.50
CA GLU A 120 -8.72 16.43 4.10
C GLU A 120 -7.52 16.95 3.29
N HIS A 121 -7.10 18.20 3.53
CA HIS A 121 -5.92 18.82 2.92
C HIS A 121 -4.59 18.11 3.24
N LEU A 122 -4.55 17.27 4.28
CA LEU A 122 -3.38 16.46 4.64
C LEU A 122 -3.39 15.08 3.99
N ALA A 123 -4.45 14.73 3.25
CA ALA A 123 -4.47 13.48 2.49
C ALA A 123 -3.27 13.47 1.54
N SER A 124 -2.28 12.62 1.82
CA SER A 124 -1.10 12.51 0.99
C SER A 124 -1.53 12.07 -0.41
N ILE A 125 -1.27 12.94 -1.38
CA ILE A 125 -1.42 12.62 -2.79
C ILE A 125 -0.34 11.58 -3.09
N ASP A 126 -0.75 10.32 -3.17
CA ASP A 126 0.05 9.34 -3.90
C ASP A 126 -0.21 9.66 -5.37
N GLU A 127 0.53 10.65 -5.88
CA GLU A 127 0.53 11.03 -7.28
C GLU A 127 0.87 9.78 -8.09
N LEU A 128 -0.12 9.35 -8.85
CA LEU A 128 -0.01 8.31 -9.87
C LEU A 128 -0.95 8.68 -11.01
#